data_AF-A0A3B3UA42-F1
#
_entry.id   AF-A0A3B3UA42-F1
#
_cell.length_a   1.000
_cell.length_b   1.000
_cell.length_c   1.000
_cell.angle_alpha   90.00
_cell.angle_beta   90.00
_cell.angle_gamma   90.00
#
_symmetry.space_group_name_H-M   'P 1'
#
loop_
_entity.id
_entity.type
_entity.pdbx_description
1 polymer ?
#
loop_
_entity_poly.entity_id
_entity_poly.type
_entity_poly.pdbx_seq_one_letter_code
_entity_poly.pdbx_strand_id
1 'polypeptide(L)'
;MAHLSQTNFTSVCLINHSCATESHIAFCGLLITRVFFILQILSKDQIKSICRAIIESGKQYARRKRKPFPLMYSYYGTEYLGAAHGLSSVLQMLLSYQDVLSGAEKDLVWQSVDFLMTQEQNCNWPAELGAIIERENELVHWCHGAPGVAYLFAKAYLINKKPQYLDTCIRSGELVWEKGLLKKGPGICHGVAGSAYVFLLLYRLTGNSKYLYRAQRFAEFIFTEEFKAGSLSVTSVCSLFEGLSGTVCFLVDLLQPDQSEFPLFSVFV
;
A
#
# COMPACT_ATOMS: atom_id res chain seq x y z
N MET A 1 30.16 -19.38 -38.97
CA MET A 1 29.12 -18.38 -39.31
C MET A 1 27.89 -18.72 -38.49
N ALA A 2 27.24 -17.89 -37.67
CA ALA A 2 27.43 -16.53 -37.17
C ALA A 2 26.58 -16.50 -35.87
N HIS A 3 27.17 -16.15 -34.72
CA HIS A 3 26.96 -14.92 -33.94
C HIS A 3 25.55 -14.65 -33.34
N LEU A 4 25.52 -14.75 -31.99
CA LEU A 4 24.80 -13.99 -30.94
C LEU A 4 23.84 -12.84 -31.30
N SER A 5 22.69 -12.79 -30.61
CA SER A 5 22.19 -11.63 -29.79
C SER A 5 20.89 -12.05 -29.07
N GLN A 6 20.85 -12.16 -27.73
CA GLN A 6 20.41 -11.13 -26.76
C GLN A 6 19.46 -10.06 -27.33
N THR A 7 18.17 -10.17 -27.03
CA THR A 7 17.17 -9.10 -27.20
C THR A 7 16.31 -8.93 -25.94
N ASN A 8 16.85 -8.11 -25.03
CA ASN A 8 16.24 -6.97 -24.34
C ASN A 8 14.87 -7.11 -23.62
N PHE A 9 14.99 -7.33 -22.31
CA PHE A 9 14.18 -6.69 -21.27
C PHE A 9 14.28 -5.16 -21.37
N THR A 10 13.36 -4.51 -22.10
CA THR A 10 13.16 -3.06 -22.01
C THR A 10 11.73 -2.73 -22.40
N SER A 11 10.83 -2.68 -21.43
CA SER A 11 9.61 -1.85 -21.51
C SER A 11 9.84 -0.61 -20.64
N VAL A 12 10.75 0.25 -21.11
CA VAL A 12 10.86 1.63 -20.64
C VAL A 12 9.65 2.36 -21.25
N CYS A 13 8.64 2.65 -20.44
CA CYS A 13 7.51 3.44 -20.89
C CYS A 13 7.98 4.88 -21.14
N LEU A 14 8.14 5.21 -22.42
CA LEU A 14 8.40 6.56 -22.92
C LEU A 14 7.26 7.50 -22.49
N ILE A 15 7.63 8.60 -21.85
CA ILE A 15 6.76 9.72 -21.53
C ILE A 15 6.36 10.38 -22.85
N ASN A 16 5.13 10.14 -23.31
CA ASN A 16 4.52 10.95 -24.35
C ASN A 16 3.65 12.02 -23.70
N HIS A 17 3.81 13.27 -24.14
CA HIS A 17 3.27 14.51 -23.56
C HIS A 17 1.73 14.61 -23.47
N SER A 18 1.00 13.54 -23.77
CA SER A 18 -0.46 13.51 -23.86
C SER A 18 -1.14 12.59 -22.82
N CYS A 19 -0.38 11.82 -22.02
CA CYS A 19 -0.93 10.84 -21.07
C CYS A 19 -0.29 10.91 -19.67
N ALA A 20 -0.11 12.13 -19.15
CA ALA A 20 0.62 12.39 -17.90
C ALA A 20 -0.14 12.07 -16.59
N THR A 21 -1.28 11.38 -16.64
CA THR A 21 -2.06 10.99 -15.44
C THR A 21 -2.12 9.48 -15.21
N GLU A 22 -1.99 8.66 -16.26
CA GLU A 22 -2.17 7.20 -16.17
C GLU A 22 -0.88 6.49 -15.77
N SER A 23 0.28 7.08 -16.05
CA SER A 23 1.61 6.45 -15.88
C SER A 23 2.17 6.52 -14.45
N HIS A 24 1.61 7.35 -13.55
CA HIS A 24 2.22 7.61 -12.24
C HIS A 24 1.84 6.59 -11.15
N ILE A 25 0.65 5.99 -11.25
CA ILE A 25 0.16 5.03 -10.25
C ILE A 25 0.81 3.65 -10.46
N ALA A 26 1.04 3.26 -11.72
CA ALA A 26 1.87 2.11 -12.06
C ALA A 26 3.35 2.30 -11.63
N PHE A 27 3.85 3.54 -11.63
CA PHE A 27 5.21 3.86 -11.18
C PHE A 27 5.41 3.76 -9.66
N CYS A 28 4.36 3.97 -8.86
CA CYS A 28 4.43 3.71 -7.42
C CYS A 28 4.65 2.22 -7.15
N GLY A 29 4.03 1.32 -7.92
CA GLY A 29 4.34 -0.11 -7.88
C GLY A 29 5.78 -0.44 -8.27
N LEU A 30 6.39 0.34 -9.17
CA LEU A 30 7.79 0.16 -9.58
C LEU A 30 8.80 0.69 -8.55
N LEU A 31 8.52 1.83 -7.91
CA LEU A 31 9.42 2.47 -6.92
C LEU A 31 9.43 1.79 -5.55
N ILE A 32 8.46 0.92 -5.27
CA ILE A 32 8.43 0.10 -4.05
C ILE A 32 9.23 -1.21 -4.23
N THR A 33 9.93 -1.39 -5.35
CA THR A 33 10.94 -2.45 -5.45
C THR A 33 12.22 -2.10 -4.70
N ARG A 34 12.19 -2.32 -3.38
CA ARG A 34 13.39 -2.77 -2.62
C ARG A 34 13.64 -4.27 -2.81
N VAL A 35 13.33 -4.82 -3.99
CA VAL A 35 13.69 -6.19 -4.34
C VAL A 35 15.10 -6.15 -4.90
N PHE A 36 16.10 -6.30 -4.03
CA PHE A 36 17.50 -6.74 -4.17
C PHE A 36 18.36 -6.44 -5.43
N PHE A 37 17.82 -5.97 -6.56
CA PHE A 37 18.50 -5.80 -7.83
C PHE A 37 18.21 -4.45 -8.53
N ILE A 38 17.09 -3.75 -8.25
CA ILE A 38 16.73 -2.53 -9.01
C ILE A 38 17.25 -1.23 -8.37
N LEU A 39 17.49 -1.18 -7.06
CA LEU A 39 18.02 0.03 -6.40
C LEU A 39 19.55 0.21 -6.51
N GLN A 40 20.24 -0.68 -7.21
CA GLN A 40 21.56 -0.35 -7.78
C GLN A 40 21.45 0.42 -9.11
N ILE A 41 20.24 0.63 -9.67
CA ILE A 41 20.06 1.16 -11.03
C ILE A 41 19.74 2.67 -11.05
N LEU A 42 19.02 3.21 -10.06
CA LEU A 42 18.62 4.63 -10.07
C LEU A 42 19.48 5.49 -9.14
N SER A 43 20.06 6.55 -9.71
CA SER A 43 20.77 7.60 -8.98
C SER A 43 19.82 8.46 -8.14
N LYS A 44 20.37 9.14 -7.12
CA LYS A 44 19.61 10.09 -6.29
C LYS A 44 18.91 11.18 -7.12
N ASP A 45 19.53 11.64 -8.20
CA ASP A 45 18.97 12.66 -9.09
C ASP A 45 17.79 12.13 -9.91
N GLN A 46 17.83 10.86 -10.32
CA GLN A 46 16.69 10.20 -10.96
C GLN A 46 15.53 10.04 -9.98
N ILE A 47 15.79 9.59 -8.74
CA ILE A 47 14.75 9.47 -7.69
C ILE A 47 14.12 10.84 -7.41
N LYS A 48 14.94 11.89 -7.25
CA LYS A 48 14.48 13.27 -7.07
C LYS A 48 13.60 13.75 -8.23
N SER A 49 14.00 13.46 -9.46
CA SER A 49 13.26 13.83 -10.66
C SER A 49 11.90 13.13 -10.72
N ILE A 50 11.83 11.84 -10.35
CA ILE A 50 10.57 11.10 -10.30
C ILE A 50 9.66 11.66 -9.19
N CYS A 51 10.19 11.89 -7.99
CA CYS A 51 9.40 12.46 -6.89
C CYS A 51 8.82 13.83 -7.27
N ARG A 52 9.62 14.69 -7.89
CA ARG A 52 9.15 16.00 -8.37
C ARG A 52 8.06 15.84 -9.44
N ALA A 53 8.21 14.91 -10.37
CA ALA A 53 7.17 14.65 -11.38
C ALA A 53 5.85 14.18 -10.75
N ILE A 54 5.92 13.31 -9.73
CA ILE A 54 4.73 12.86 -8.98
C ILE A 54 4.05 14.02 -8.25
N ILE A 55 4.82 14.88 -7.57
CA ILE A 55 4.29 16.05 -6.86
C ILE A 55 3.66 17.04 -7.83
N GLU A 56 4.35 17.39 -8.92
CA GLU A 56 3.80 18.32 -9.92
C GLU A 56 2.53 17.79 -10.59
N SER A 57 2.49 16.49 -10.91
CA SER A 57 1.28 15.84 -11.42
C SER A 57 0.11 15.96 -10.42
N GLY A 58 0.38 15.68 -9.14
CA GLY A 58 -0.62 15.78 -8.07
C GLY A 58 -1.15 17.20 -7.86
N LYS A 59 -0.25 18.20 -7.86
CA LYS A 59 -0.60 19.63 -7.77
C LYS A 59 -1.46 20.08 -8.95
N GLN A 60 -1.06 19.73 -10.17
CA GLN A 60 -1.77 20.09 -11.38
C GLN A 60 -3.18 19.49 -11.39
N TYR A 61 -3.30 18.21 -11.03
CA TYR A 61 -4.58 17.54 -10.92
C TYR A 61 -5.47 18.20 -9.87
N ALA A 62 -4.96 18.43 -8.65
CA ALA A 62 -5.69 19.08 -7.56
C ALA A 62 -6.18 20.48 -7.97
N ARG A 63 -5.32 21.30 -8.58
CA ARG A 63 -5.69 22.63 -9.08
C ARG A 63 -6.77 22.56 -10.16
N ARG A 64 -6.60 21.67 -11.15
CA ARG A 64 -7.55 21.49 -12.26
C ARG A 64 -8.93 21.06 -11.77
N LYS A 65 -8.98 20.17 -10.78
CA LYS A 65 -10.22 19.68 -10.16
C LYS A 65 -10.69 20.54 -8.98
N ARG A 66 -10.04 21.68 -8.73
CA ARG A 66 -10.33 22.64 -7.65
C ARG A 66 -10.43 21.97 -6.27
N LYS A 67 -9.52 21.03 -5.99
CA LYS A 67 -9.46 20.34 -4.71
C LYS A 67 -8.92 21.30 -3.63
N PRO A 68 -9.45 21.25 -2.40
CA PRO A 68 -8.98 22.09 -1.29
C PRO A 68 -7.67 21.58 -0.65
N PHE A 69 -7.14 20.45 -1.11
CA PHE A 69 -5.92 19.81 -0.61
C PHE A 69 -4.85 19.78 -1.71
N PRO A 70 -3.56 19.76 -1.34
CA PRO A 70 -2.48 20.10 -2.28
C PRO A 70 -2.20 19.04 -3.34
N LEU A 71 -2.27 17.76 -2.99
CA LEU A 71 -1.99 16.64 -3.90
C LEU A 71 -3.21 15.73 -4.02
N MET A 72 -3.57 15.41 -5.26
CA MET A 72 -4.58 14.41 -5.58
C MET A 72 -4.30 13.73 -6.91
N TYR A 73 -4.77 12.50 -7.06
CA TYR A 73 -4.53 11.67 -8.22
C TYR A 73 -5.82 10.95 -8.63
N SER A 74 -5.89 10.54 -9.89
CA SER A 74 -6.97 9.69 -10.40
C SER A 74 -6.40 8.53 -11.19
N TYR A 75 -7.00 7.35 -11.04
CA TYR A 75 -6.76 6.17 -11.86
C TYR A 75 -8.06 5.79 -12.57
N TYR A 76 -8.03 5.66 -13.91
CA TYR A 76 -9.25 5.44 -14.72
C TYR A 76 -10.41 6.40 -14.39
N GLY A 77 -10.08 7.66 -14.08
CA GLY A 77 -11.07 8.69 -13.72
C GLY A 77 -11.52 8.68 -12.25
N THR A 78 -11.09 7.70 -11.47
CA THR A 78 -11.47 7.53 -10.06
C THR A 78 -10.38 7.99 -9.10
N GLU A 79 -10.78 8.72 -8.06
CA GLU A 79 -9.88 9.25 -7.03
C GLU A 79 -9.78 8.26 -5.85
N TYR A 80 -9.00 7.19 -6.05
CA TYR A 80 -8.83 6.16 -5.02
C TYR A 80 -8.06 6.67 -3.80
N LEU A 81 -8.39 6.13 -2.62
CA LEU A 81 -7.69 6.44 -1.36
C LEU A 81 -6.74 5.32 -0.91
N GLY A 82 -7.03 4.07 -1.24
CA GLY A 82 -6.33 2.87 -0.75
C GLY A 82 -4.91 2.66 -1.29
N ALA A 83 -4.26 1.56 -0.87
CA ALA A 83 -2.86 1.30 -1.18
C ALA A 83 -2.60 0.85 -2.62
N ALA A 84 -3.52 0.13 -3.27
CA ALA A 84 -3.23 -0.42 -4.60
C ALA A 84 -3.13 0.66 -5.68
N HIS A 85 -4.06 1.62 -5.68
CA HIS A 85 -4.21 2.60 -6.76
C HIS A 85 -4.48 4.02 -6.27
N GLY A 86 -4.37 4.27 -4.97
CA GLY A 86 -4.87 5.48 -4.35
C GLY A 86 -3.81 6.39 -3.75
N LEU A 87 -4.30 7.47 -3.16
CA LEU A 87 -3.50 8.50 -2.52
C LEU A 87 -2.56 7.94 -1.45
N SER A 88 -2.99 6.90 -0.72
CA SER A 88 -2.19 6.30 0.37
C SER A 88 -0.80 5.85 -0.06
N SER A 89 -0.69 5.07 -1.14
CA SER A 89 0.61 4.53 -1.56
C SER A 89 1.51 5.57 -2.21
N VAL A 90 0.92 6.55 -2.92
CA VAL A 90 1.67 7.68 -3.47
C VAL A 90 2.31 8.48 -2.34
N LEU A 91 1.56 8.79 -1.29
CA LEU A 91 2.08 9.52 -0.13
C LEU A 91 3.11 8.69 0.64
N GLN A 92 2.91 7.39 0.80
CA GLN A 92 3.87 6.52 1.48
C GLN A 92 5.20 6.51 0.72
N MET A 93 5.15 6.39 -0.61
CA MET A 93 6.33 6.46 -1.46
C MET A 93 7.05 7.80 -1.27
N LEU A 94 6.32 8.92 -1.27
CA LEU A 94 6.93 10.25 -1.12
C LEU A 94 7.57 10.43 0.27
N LEU A 95 6.96 9.89 1.32
CA LEU A 95 7.53 9.86 2.66
C LEU A 95 8.80 8.99 2.75
N SER A 96 8.85 7.85 2.05
CA SER A 96 10.03 6.99 1.98
C SER A 96 11.24 7.67 1.33
N TYR A 97 11.01 8.65 0.46
CA TYR A 97 12.05 9.41 -0.22
C TYR A 97 12.07 10.90 0.18
N GLN A 98 11.59 11.23 1.38
CA GLN A 98 11.49 12.62 1.82
C GLN A 98 12.84 13.37 1.77
N ASP A 99 13.97 12.68 1.92
CA ASP A 99 15.30 13.30 1.95
C ASP A 99 15.70 13.97 0.62
N VAL A 100 15.09 13.58 -0.50
CA VAL A 100 15.30 14.24 -1.79
C VAL A 100 14.32 15.38 -2.08
N LEU A 101 13.30 15.56 -1.23
CA LEU A 101 12.29 16.60 -1.36
C LEU A 101 12.76 17.91 -0.72
N SER A 102 12.40 19.03 -1.36
CA SER A 102 12.53 20.37 -0.75
C SER A 102 11.54 20.57 0.40
N GLY A 103 11.75 21.59 1.24
CA GLY A 103 10.85 21.91 2.36
C GLY A 103 9.40 22.12 1.91
N ALA A 104 9.19 22.92 0.85
CA ALA A 104 7.86 23.15 0.29
C ALA A 104 7.22 21.86 -0.26
N GLU A 105 7.99 20.98 -0.91
CA GLU A 105 7.50 19.68 -1.38
C GLU A 105 7.08 18.78 -0.21
N LYS A 106 7.87 18.75 0.87
CA LYS A 106 7.52 18.02 2.12
C LYS A 106 6.23 18.55 2.74
N ASP A 107 6.05 19.86 2.79
CA ASP A 107 4.84 20.47 3.36
C ASP A 107 3.58 20.05 2.59
N LEU A 108 3.65 20.00 1.26
CA LEU A 108 2.54 19.51 0.43
C LEU A 108 2.22 18.04 0.72
N VAL A 109 3.24 17.19 0.86
CA VAL A 109 3.06 15.76 1.18
C VAL A 109 2.38 15.62 2.54
N TRP A 110 2.87 16.31 3.57
CA TRP A 110 2.31 16.23 4.93
C TRP A 110 0.89 16.78 5.02
N GLN A 111 0.59 17.89 4.34
CA GLN A 111 -0.78 18.40 4.23
C GLN A 111 -1.73 17.38 3.57
N SER A 112 -1.25 16.64 2.57
CA SER A 112 -2.03 15.55 1.94
C SER A 112 -2.17 14.31 2.83
N VAL A 113 -1.17 13.99 3.67
CA VAL A 113 -1.28 12.92 4.69
C VAL A 113 -2.34 13.28 5.73
N ASP A 114 -2.31 14.52 6.22
CA ASP A 114 -3.29 15.01 7.19
C ASP A 114 -4.69 15.06 6.57
N PHE A 115 -4.82 15.45 5.29
CA PHE A 115 -6.07 15.34 4.55
C PHE A 115 -6.59 13.90 4.47
N LEU A 116 -5.74 12.92 4.12
CA LEU A 116 -6.18 11.53 4.04
C LEU A 116 -6.67 11.00 5.39
N MET A 117 -6.05 11.44 6.50
CA MET A 117 -6.51 11.10 7.85
C MET A 117 -7.94 11.59 8.12
N THR A 118 -8.34 12.75 7.60
CA THR A 118 -9.72 13.26 7.77
C THR A 118 -10.77 12.51 6.94
N GLN A 119 -10.34 11.60 6.06
CA GLN A 119 -11.25 10.76 5.27
C GLN A 119 -11.64 9.46 5.99
N GLU A 120 -11.17 9.26 7.22
CA GLU A 120 -11.56 8.09 8.04
C GLU A 120 -13.07 8.09 8.31
N GLN A 121 -13.70 6.94 8.12
CA GLN A 121 -15.10 6.66 8.44
C GLN A 121 -15.16 5.36 9.24
N ASN A 122 -15.58 5.42 10.50
CA ASN A 122 -15.70 4.25 11.38
C ASN A 122 -14.43 3.37 11.42
N CYS A 123 -13.26 3.99 11.63
CA CYS A 123 -11.95 3.32 11.61
C CYS A 123 -11.53 2.71 10.26
N ASN A 124 -12.23 3.06 9.17
CA ASN A 124 -11.96 2.59 7.81
C ASN A 124 -11.85 3.75 6.80
N TRP A 125 -11.44 3.46 5.57
CA TRP A 125 -11.39 4.44 4.47
C TRP A 125 -12.26 3.97 3.32
N PRO A 126 -13.07 4.86 2.71
CA PRO A 126 -13.78 4.50 1.50
C PRO A 126 -12.77 4.22 0.39
N ALA A 127 -13.16 3.39 -0.57
CA ALA A 127 -12.29 3.08 -1.71
C ALA A 127 -11.94 4.34 -2.51
N GLU A 128 -12.92 5.26 -2.63
CA GLU A 128 -12.90 6.44 -3.47
C GLU A 128 -13.20 7.70 -2.66
N LEU A 129 -12.63 8.83 -3.04
CA LEU A 129 -12.92 10.09 -2.39
C LEU A 129 -14.40 10.47 -2.53
N GLY A 130 -15.03 10.83 -1.42
CA GLY A 130 -16.41 11.30 -1.37
C GLY A 130 -17.45 10.17 -1.29
N ALA A 131 -17.03 8.91 -1.38
CA ALA A 131 -17.91 7.79 -1.12
C ALA A 131 -18.18 7.63 0.40
N ILE A 132 -19.35 7.07 0.72
CA ILE A 132 -19.74 6.73 2.08
C ILE A 132 -19.59 5.22 2.24
N ILE A 133 -19.00 4.78 3.36
CA ILE A 133 -18.87 3.36 3.66
C ILE A 133 -20.24 2.83 4.12
N GLU A 134 -20.87 2.06 3.25
CA GLU A 134 -22.06 1.28 3.57
C GLU A 134 -21.64 -0.07 4.16
N ARG A 135 -22.33 -0.52 5.22
CA ARG A 135 -22.00 -1.76 5.92
C ARG A 135 -21.98 -2.99 5.01
N GLU A 136 -22.84 -3.03 4.01
CA GLU A 136 -22.97 -4.16 3.07
C GLU A 136 -21.83 -4.21 2.05
N ASN A 137 -21.20 -3.05 1.76
CA ASN A 137 -20.18 -2.87 0.73
C ASN A 137 -18.81 -2.48 1.33
N GLU A 138 -18.64 -2.66 2.64
CA GLU A 138 -17.45 -2.26 3.36
C GLU A 138 -16.24 -3.10 2.93
N LEU A 139 -15.24 -2.43 2.35
CA LEU A 139 -13.98 -3.07 1.96
C LEU A 139 -12.97 -2.96 3.10
N VAL A 140 -12.51 -4.12 3.57
CA VAL A 140 -11.44 -4.25 4.57
C VAL A 140 -10.28 -5.00 3.92
N HIS A 141 -9.71 -4.38 2.88
CA HIS A 141 -8.68 -4.99 2.04
C HIS A 141 -7.38 -4.16 2.04
N TRP A 142 -6.26 -4.77 1.67
CA TRP A 142 -5.03 -4.01 1.44
C TRP A 142 -5.22 -3.05 0.25
N CYS A 143 -5.83 -3.49 -0.85
CA CYS A 143 -6.04 -2.61 -2.00
C CYS A 143 -6.94 -1.40 -1.70
N HIS A 144 -8.00 -1.61 -0.91
CA HIS A 144 -9.00 -0.60 -0.56
C HIS A 144 -9.46 -0.78 0.89
N GLY A 145 -9.25 0.25 1.71
CA GLY A 145 -9.65 0.28 3.12
C GLY A 145 -8.48 0.42 4.10
N ALA A 146 -8.80 0.34 5.39
CA ALA A 146 -7.88 0.48 6.50
C ALA A 146 -6.62 -0.40 6.40
N PRO A 147 -6.70 -1.68 5.96
CA PRO A 147 -5.52 -2.54 5.95
C PRO A 147 -4.38 -1.99 5.09
N GLY A 148 -4.69 -1.39 3.94
CA GLY A 148 -3.68 -0.75 3.09
C GLY A 148 -3.25 0.62 3.60
N VAL A 149 -4.21 1.42 4.06
CA VAL A 149 -3.97 2.79 4.54
C VAL A 149 -3.10 2.81 5.81
N ALA A 150 -3.18 1.77 6.64
CA ALA A 150 -2.37 1.62 7.85
C ALA A 150 -0.86 1.71 7.59
N TYR A 151 -0.38 1.29 6.41
CA TYR A 151 1.05 1.30 6.05
C TYR A 151 1.59 2.72 5.82
N LEU A 152 0.78 3.61 5.23
CA LEU A 152 1.14 5.03 5.13
C LEU A 152 1.29 5.63 6.51
N PHE A 153 0.32 5.41 7.40
CA PHE A 153 0.37 5.99 8.75
C PHE A 153 1.47 5.37 9.60
N ALA A 154 1.80 4.10 9.39
CA ALA A 154 2.99 3.48 9.98
C ALA A 154 4.27 4.19 9.52
N LYS A 155 4.42 4.43 8.21
CA LYS A 155 5.57 5.19 7.68
C LYS A 155 5.62 6.60 8.25
N ALA A 156 4.47 7.29 8.31
CA ALA A 156 4.36 8.62 8.88
C ALA A 156 4.79 8.66 10.35
N TYR A 157 4.30 7.71 11.15
CA TYR A 157 4.66 7.56 12.57
C TYR A 157 6.17 7.32 12.74
N LEU A 158 6.78 6.47 11.91
CA LEU A 158 8.21 6.22 12.01
C LEU A 158 9.06 7.48 11.78
N ILE A 159 8.57 8.43 10.97
CA ILE A 159 9.28 9.66 10.62
C ILE A 159 9.09 10.75 11.68
N ASN A 160 7.85 11.04 12.07
CA ASN A 160 7.53 12.22 12.90
C ASN A 160 7.09 11.90 14.33
N LYS A 161 6.89 10.62 14.64
CA LYS A 161 6.50 10.11 15.96
C LYS A 161 5.21 10.74 16.54
N LYS A 162 4.32 11.33 15.73
CA LYS A 162 3.05 11.85 16.24
C LYS A 162 2.14 10.68 16.66
N PRO A 163 1.60 10.66 17.91
CA PRO A 163 0.80 9.55 18.43
C PRO A 163 -0.42 9.21 17.57
N GLN A 164 -1.08 10.22 17.01
CA GLN A 164 -2.27 10.06 16.16
C GLN A 164 -2.06 9.10 14.98
N TYR A 165 -0.86 9.03 14.39
CA TYR A 165 -0.58 8.09 13.29
C TYR A 165 -0.51 6.65 13.79
N LEU A 166 0.11 6.42 14.95
CA LEU A 166 0.12 5.11 15.59
C LEU A 166 -1.28 4.69 16.02
N ASP A 167 -2.04 5.61 16.61
CA ASP A 167 -3.44 5.36 17.01
C ASP A 167 -4.29 4.94 15.80
N THR A 168 -4.07 5.57 14.64
CA THR A 168 -4.72 5.18 13.39
C THR A 168 -4.35 3.76 12.95
N CYS A 169 -3.06 3.38 13.02
CA CYS A 169 -2.65 2.00 12.75
C CYS A 169 -3.33 1.02 13.72
N ILE A 170 -3.41 1.36 15.00
CA ILE A 170 -4.04 0.51 16.02
C ILE A 170 -5.54 0.34 15.73
N ARG A 171 -6.28 1.43 15.43
CA ARG A 171 -7.70 1.38 15.03
C ARG A 171 -7.91 0.52 13.79
N SER A 172 -7.03 0.64 12.79
CA SER A 172 -7.05 -0.22 11.59
C SER A 172 -6.86 -1.70 11.96
N GLY A 173 -5.97 -2.00 12.90
CA GLY A 173 -5.78 -3.36 13.42
C GLY A 173 -6.98 -3.90 14.19
N GLU A 174 -7.68 -3.07 14.96
CA GLU A 174 -8.92 -3.49 15.63
C GLU A 174 -10.03 -3.78 14.60
N LEU A 175 -10.20 -2.95 13.56
CA LEU A 175 -11.13 -3.22 12.46
C LEU A 175 -10.79 -4.54 11.75
N VAL A 176 -9.50 -4.78 11.46
CA VAL A 176 -9.04 -6.03 10.85
C VAL A 176 -9.32 -7.22 11.76
N TRP A 177 -9.18 -7.08 13.07
CA TRP A 177 -9.52 -8.16 14.00
C TRP A 177 -11.01 -8.52 13.95
N GLU A 178 -11.88 -7.52 13.81
CA GLU A 178 -13.33 -7.73 13.75
C GLU A 178 -13.81 -8.26 12.39
N LYS A 179 -13.19 -7.81 11.28
CA LYS A 179 -13.75 -7.99 9.92
C LYS A 179 -12.76 -8.53 8.88
N GLY A 180 -11.52 -8.80 9.25
CA GLY A 180 -10.42 -9.16 8.33
C GLY A 180 -10.37 -10.63 7.90
N LEU A 181 -11.26 -11.50 8.41
CA LEU A 181 -11.42 -12.89 7.95
C LEU A 181 -12.25 -12.93 6.66
N LEU A 182 -11.62 -12.54 5.55
CA LEU A 182 -12.27 -12.30 4.27
C LEU A 182 -12.64 -13.61 3.56
N LYS A 183 -13.89 -13.70 3.08
CA LYS A 183 -14.37 -14.81 2.23
C LYS A 183 -13.77 -14.80 0.81
N LYS A 184 -13.06 -13.74 0.44
CA LYS A 184 -12.55 -13.55 -0.93
C LYS A 184 -11.35 -14.46 -1.25
N GLY A 185 -10.66 -14.98 -0.24
CA GLY A 185 -9.58 -15.94 -0.43
C GLY A 185 -8.38 -15.70 0.49
N PRO A 186 -7.31 -16.49 0.33
CA PRO A 186 -6.17 -16.49 1.25
C PRO A 186 -5.09 -15.48 0.89
N GLY A 187 -5.18 -14.83 -0.28
CA GLY A 187 -4.14 -13.94 -0.82
C GLY A 187 -3.89 -12.67 -0.02
N ILE A 188 -2.97 -11.84 -0.50
CA ILE A 188 -2.49 -10.64 0.22
C ILE A 188 -3.13 -9.32 -0.24
N CYS A 189 -3.72 -9.26 -1.43
CA CYS A 189 -4.34 -8.03 -1.94
C CYS A 189 -5.66 -7.70 -1.21
N HIS A 190 -6.47 -8.73 -1.00
CA HIS A 190 -7.82 -8.64 -0.45
C HIS A 190 -8.24 -10.01 0.12
N GLY A 191 -7.31 -10.68 0.79
CA GLY A 191 -7.53 -11.98 1.42
C GLY A 191 -7.00 -11.99 2.85
N VAL A 192 -7.19 -13.13 3.53
CA VAL A 192 -6.89 -13.27 4.96
C VAL A 192 -5.41 -13.00 5.28
N ALA A 193 -4.47 -13.46 4.44
CA ALA A 193 -3.05 -13.21 4.67
C ALA A 193 -2.70 -11.72 4.60
N GLY A 194 -3.31 -10.99 3.66
CA GLY A 194 -3.13 -9.54 3.52
C GLY A 194 -3.61 -8.76 4.74
N SER A 195 -4.77 -9.15 5.25
CA SER A 195 -5.30 -8.65 6.53
C SER A 195 -4.34 -8.95 7.68
N ALA A 196 -3.82 -10.18 7.76
CA ALA A 196 -2.94 -10.61 8.84
C ALA A 196 -1.60 -9.86 8.89
N TYR A 197 -1.08 -9.40 7.75
CA TYR A 197 0.11 -8.55 7.71
C TYR A 197 -0.05 -7.23 8.48
N VAL A 198 -1.27 -6.72 8.66
CA VAL A 198 -1.51 -5.52 9.50
C VAL A 198 -1.09 -5.79 10.95
N PHE A 199 -1.29 -7.02 11.44
CA PHE A 199 -0.84 -7.39 12.78
C PHE A 199 0.68 -7.54 12.86
N LEU A 200 1.33 -8.06 11.82
CA LEU A 200 2.79 -8.09 11.74
C LEU A 200 3.37 -6.67 11.70
N LEU A 201 2.77 -5.76 10.94
CA LEU A 201 3.10 -4.34 10.94
C LEU A 201 2.98 -3.73 12.35
N LEU A 202 1.86 -3.94 13.04
CA LEU A 202 1.64 -3.44 14.40
C LEU A 202 2.59 -4.04 15.44
N TYR A 203 2.90 -5.33 15.32
CA TYR A 203 3.91 -5.97 16.15
C TYR A 203 5.27 -5.28 15.97
N ARG A 204 5.74 -5.08 14.72
CA ARG A 204 7.00 -4.38 14.45
C ARG A 204 7.02 -2.93 14.92
N LEU A 205 5.87 -2.24 14.90
CA LEU A 205 5.76 -0.86 15.38
C LEU A 205 5.79 -0.74 16.91
N THR A 206 5.25 -1.73 17.63
CA THR A 206 4.93 -1.60 19.07
C THR A 206 5.66 -2.57 19.97
N GLY A 207 6.19 -3.68 19.44
CA GLY A 207 6.70 -4.81 20.21
C GLY A 207 5.63 -5.59 20.97
N ASN A 208 4.34 -5.30 20.80
CA ASN A 208 3.27 -5.92 21.57
C ASN A 208 2.90 -7.30 21.00
N SER A 209 3.14 -8.35 21.78
CA SER A 209 2.88 -9.75 21.41
C SER A 209 1.41 -10.08 21.14
N LYS A 210 0.45 -9.24 21.58
CA LYS A 210 -0.97 -9.34 21.19
C LYS A 210 -1.13 -9.41 19.68
N TYR A 211 -0.37 -8.60 18.94
CA TYR A 211 -0.49 -8.56 17.48
C TYR A 211 0.11 -9.81 16.83
N LEU A 212 1.22 -10.33 17.35
CA LEU A 212 1.76 -11.62 16.88
C LEU A 212 0.74 -12.75 17.07
N TYR A 213 0.08 -12.80 18.23
CA TYR A 213 -1.01 -13.75 18.48
C TYR A 213 -2.14 -13.62 17.45
N ARG A 214 -2.58 -12.39 17.14
CA ARG A 214 -3.63 -12.16 16.13
C ARG A 214 -3.20 -12.62 14.72
N ALA A 215 -1.95 -12.37 14.32
CA ALA A 215 -1.41 -12.87 13.07
C ALA A 215 -1.46 -14.41 13.01
N GLN A 216 -1.07 -15.09 14.10
CA GLN A 216 -1.13 -16.55 14.20
C GLN A 216 -2.56 -17.10 14.08
N ARG A 217 -3.55 -16.45 14.71
CA ARG A 217 -4.96 -16.84 14.56
C ARG A 217 -5.45 -16.75 13.12
N PHE A 218 -5.02 -15.73 12.37
CA PHE A 218 -5.36 -15.60 10.95
C PHE A 218 -4.66 -16.68 10.11
N ALA A 219 -3.41 -17.00 10.42
CA ALA A 219 -2.70 -18.11 9.78
C ALA A 219 -3.42 -19.45 9.99
N GLU A 220 -3.84 -19.75 11.22
CA GLU A 220 -4.60 -20.96 11.55
C GLU A 220 -5.93 -21.01 10.79
N PHE A 221 -6.66 -19.88 10.74
CA PHE A 221 -7.96 -19.81 10.08
C PHE A 221 -7.90 -20.22 8.59
N ILE A 222 -6.85 -19.82 7.86
CA ILE A 222 -6.67 -20.16 6.43
C ILE A 222 -6.67 -21.68 6.20
N PHE A 223 -6.33 -22.49 7.20
CA PHE A 223 -6.30 -23.95 7.08
C PHE A 223 -7.55 -24.66 7.60
N THR A 224 -8.53 -23.93 8.15
CA THR A 224 -9.78 -24.51 8.65
C THR A 224 -10.69 -24.98 7.51
N GLU A 225 -11.54 -25.96 7.80
CA GLU A 225 -12.57 -26.40 6.85
C GLU A 225 -13.62 -25.32 6.60
N GLU A 226 -13.92 -24.49 7.62
CA GLU A 226 -14.80 -23.33 7.48
C GLU A 226 -14.29 -22.38 6.38
N PHE A 227 -13.01 -22.04 6.39
CA PHE A 227 -12.42 -21.18 5.37
C PHE A 227 -12.39 -21.86 4.00
N LYS A 228 -11.96 -23.13 3.93
CA LYS A 228 -11.90 -23.87 2.65
C LYS A 228 -13.27 -24.00 1.99
N ALA A 229 -14.33 -24.21 2.77
CA ALA A 229 -15.70 -24.32 2.26
C ALA A 229 -16.34 -22.96 1.96
N GLY A 230 -16.00 -21.91 2.73
CA GLY A 230 -16.62 -20.60 2.64
C GLY A 230 -15.91 -19.58 1.75
N SER A 231 -14.67 -19.87 1.33
CA SER A 231 -13.86 -18.96 0.50
C SER A 231 -14.15 -19.12 -1.00
N LEU A 232 -13.98 -18.04 -1.75
CA LEU A 232 -14.02 -18.09 -3.22
C LEU A 232 -12.84 -18.88 -3.77
N SER A 233 -13.09 -19.69 -4.80
CA SER A 233 -12.03 -20.44 -5.50
C SER A 233 -10.95 -19.52 -6.02
N VAL A 234 -9.69 -19.84 -5.71
CA VAL A 234 -8.52 -19.11 -6.20
C VAL A 234 -8.32 -19.43 -7.68
N THR A 235 -8.59 -18.45 -8.56
CA THR A 235 -8.44 -18.61 -10.02
C THR A 235 -6.97 -18.61 -10.46
N SER A 236 -6.12 -17.83 -9.77
CA SER A 236 -4.69 -17.73 -10.02
C SER A 236 -3.88 -18.27 -8.84
N VAL A 237 -3.87 -19.59 -8.71
CA VAL A 237 -3.36 -20.34 -7.54
C VAL A 237 -1.95 -19.93 -7.12
N CYS A 238 -1.05 -19.66 -8.08
CA CYS A 238 0.35 -19.35 -7.80
C CYS A 238 0.70 -17.86 -7.93
N SER A 239 -0.28 -16.96 -8.00
CA SER A 239 0.01 -15.52 -8.04
C SER A 239 0.39 -14.98 -6.66
N LEU A 240 1.25 -13.96 -6.63
CA LEU A 240 1.68 -13.31 -5.39
C LEU A 240 0.51 -12.60 -4.68
N PHE A 241 -0.28 -11.80 -5.39
CA PHE A 241 -1.27 -10.92 -4.77
C PHE A 241 -2.62 -11.59 -4.47
N GLU A 242 -3.07 -12.50 -5.33
CA GLU A 242 -4.39 -13.14 -5.21
C GLU A 242 -4.31 -14.63 -4.85
N GLY A 243 -3.16 -15.26 -5.11
CA GLY A 243 -2.93 -16.68 -4.92
C GLY A 243 -2.22 -17.05 -3.62
N LEU A 244 -1.83 -18.32 -3.55
CA LEU A 244 -1.17 -18.93 -2.41
C LEU A 244 0.26 -18.44 -2.21
N SER A 245 0.91 -17.89 -3.23
CA SER A 245 2.30 -17.40 -3.09
C SER A 245 2.39 -16.25 -2.09
N GLY A 246 1.42 -15.33 -2.07
CA GLY A 246 1.36 -14.29 -1.04
C GLY A 246 1.08 -14.86 0.36
N THR A 247 0.24 -15.88 0.44
CA THR A 247 0.00 -16.62 1.69
C THR A 247 1.28 -17.27 2.20
N VAL A 248 2.08 -17.88 1.31
CA VAL A 248 3.39 -18.45 1.68
C VAL A 248 4.33 -17.36 2.18
N CYS A 249 4.41 -16.19 1.52
CA CYS A 249 5.19 -15.06 2.02
C CYS A 249 4.77 -14.70 3.45
N PHE A 250 3.47 -14.56 3.69
CA PHE A 250 2.93 -14.25 5.03
C PHE A 250 3.35 -15.30 6.07
N LEU A 251 3.24 -16.59 5.74
CA LEU A 251 3.59 -17.67 6.66
C LEU A 251 5.09 -17.71 6.96
N VAL A 252 5.95 -17.42 5.97
CA VAL A 252 7.40 -17.31 6.17
C VAL A 252 7.73 -16.11 7.05
N ASP A 253 7.12 -14.95 6.80
CA ASP A 253 7.30 -13.74 7.58
C ASP A 253 6.81 -13.89 9.03
N LEU A 254 5.77 -14.70 9.25
CA LEU A 254 5.28 -15.04 10.58
C LEU A 254 6.31 -15.83 11.41
N LEU A 255 7.20 -16.59 10.76
CA LEU A 255 8.32 -17.28 11.43
C LEU A 255 9.44 -16.33 11.86
N GLN A 256 9.52 -15.13 11.27
CA GLN A 256 10.54 -14.11 11.53
C GLN A 256 9.88 -12.72 11.68
N PRO A 257 9.01 -12.53 12.68
CA PRO A 257 8.11 -11.38 12.74
C PRO A 257 8.82 -10.04 12.93
N ASP A 258 10.04 -10.01 13.47
CA ASP A 258 10.84 -8.79 13.60
C ASP A 258 11.35 -8.26 12.24
N GLN A 259 11.38 -9.13 11.22
CA GLN A 259 11.82 -8.83 9.86
C GLN A 259 10.67 -8.82 8.84
N SER A 260 9.44 -9.13 9.26
CA SER A 260 8.30 -9.28 8.35
C SER A 260 7.98 -7.99 7.60
N GLU A 261 7.65 -8.09 6.32
CA GLU A 261 7.32 -6.95 5.48
C GLU A 261 6.34 -7.34 4.39
N PHE A 262 5.26 -6.56 4.25
CA PHE A 262 4.30 -6.82 3.17
C PHE A 262 5.03 -6.79 1.82
N PRO A 263 4.92 -7.84 1.00
CA PRO A 263 5.67 -7.95 -0.24
C PRO A 263 5.46 -6.74 -1.15
N LEU A 264 6.55 -6.10 -1.56
CA LEU A 264 6.52 -4.91 -2.43
C LEU A 264 5.75 -3.72 -1.84
N PHE A 265 5.63 -3.63 -0.50
CA PHE A 265 4.96 -2.51 0.19
C PHE A 265 5.64 -2.10 1.50
N SER A 266 6.93 -1.79 1.37
CA SER A 266 7.85 -1.62 2.50
C SER A 266 7.65 -0.33 3.31
N VAL A 267 7.82 -0.43 4.64
CA VAL A 267 7.62 0.67 5.60
C VAL A 267 8.90 0.99 6.38
N PHE A 268 9.65 -0.04 6.79
CA PHE A 268 10.76 0.09 7.76
C PHE A 268 12.10 0.46 7.13
N VAL A 269 12.07 0.87 5.86
CA VAL A 269 13.22 1.05 4.98
C VAL A 269 13.61 2.49 4.69
#